data_AF-A0A3C2D7Y6-F1
#
_entry.id   AF-A0A3C2D7Y6-F1
#
_cell.length_a   1.000
_cell.length_b   1.000
_cell.length_c   1.000
_cell.angle_alpha   90.00
_cell.angle_beta   90.00
_cell.angle_gamma   90.00
#
_symmetry.space_group_name_H-M   'P 1'
#
loop_
_entity.id
_entity.type
_entity.pdbx_description
1 polymer ?
#
loop_
_entity_poly.entity_id
_entity_poly.type
_entity_poly.pdbx_seq_one_letter_code
_entity_poly.pdbx_strand_id
1 'polypeptide(L)'
;MDAQQLLNGILPILHSVKEDKEKLQRILDFLLEEIYENPVEEKPEVPEKYRELVKSVAQNIDCGLVCFINPETLEVEEIPKTMLDDPFGYKMQTDMDNHEQTYIHEEWDTYITVEPRESHESFGIMESFTDQLNDKTLKNKLQNALNNRKPFANFKRIVESSSYRQAWFEFKQAKLEVMVWEELSYELENLENNRNQYREEINGFYNDDGTKIDPDSVPVPGLCIICRKHQIDDWDENLLCLMNRNDQRNDPDFKCGAFEKIC
;
A
#
# COMPACT_ATOMS: atom_id res chain seq x y z
N MET A 1 6.16 19.56 30.42
CA MET A 1 5.34 19.71 29.21
C MET A 1 5.26 18.35 28.57
N ASP A 2 4.06 17.88 28.27
CA ASP A 2 3.89 16.63 27.54
C ASP A 2 4.09 16.87 26.02
N ALA A 3 4.31 15.80 25.26
CA ALA A 3 4.56 15.87 23.83
C ALA A 3 3.44 16.61 23.05
N GLN A 4 2.19 16.42 23.45
CA GLN A 4 1.03 17.09 22.87
C GLN A 4 1.06 18.60 23.08
N GLN A 5 1.50 19.06 24.27
CA GLN A 5 1.64 20.49 24.57
C GLN A 5 2.76 21.14 23.74
N LEU A 6 3.86 20.44 23.50
CA LEU A 6 4.95 20.89 22.63
C LEU A 6 4.48 20.99 21.17
N LEU A 7 3.81 19.95 20.67
CA LEU A 7 3.28 19.89 19.31
C LEU A 7 2.29 21.04 19.05
N ASN A 8 1.36 21.26 19.99
CA ASN A 8 0.39 22.36 19.93
C ASN A 8 1.06 23.74 19.92
N GLY A 9 2.28 23.87 20.44
CA GLY A 9 3.07 25.11 20.37
C GLY A 9 3.85 25.27 19.07
N ILE A 10 4.34 24.17 18.49
CA ILE A 10 5.18 24.17 17.27
C ILE A 10 4.33 24.40 16.02
N LEU A 11 3.19 23.72 15.89
CA LEU A 11 2.36 23.78 14.68
C LEU A 11 1.91 25.20 14.29
N PRO A 12 1.46 26.07 15.22
CA PRO A 12 1.11 27.45 14.87
C PRO A 12 2.30 28.27 14.36
N ILE A 13 3.51 28.02 14.89
CA ILE A 13 4.74 28.70 14.44
C ILE A 13 5.06 28.28 13.01
N LEU A 14 4.99 26.98 12.72
CA LEU A 14 5.17 26.45 11.35
C LEU A 14 4.12 27.03 10.39
N HIS A 15 2.85 27.08 10.81
CA HIS A 15 1.79 27.69 10.02
C HIS A 15 1.99 29.20 9.77
N SER A 16 2.62 29.92 10.70
CA SER A 16 2.89 31.36 10.54
C SER A 16 3.92 31.69 9.45
N VAL A 17 4.79 30.73 9.12
CA VAL A 17 5.85 30.88 8.11
C VAL A 17 5.57 30.11 6.82
N LYS A 18 4.36 29.58 6.63
CA LYS A 18 3.99 28.66 5.54
C LYS A 18 4.18 29.21 4.11
N GLU A 19 4.23 30.53 3.93
CA GLU A 19 4.45 31.18 2.63
C GLU A 19 5.89 31.71 2.47
N ASP A 20 6.75 31.57 3.49
CA ASP A 20 8.11 32.08 3.51
C ASP A 20 9.11 30.97 3.19
N LYS A 21 9.48 30.87 1.91
CA LYS A 21 10.36 29.82 1.39
C LYS A 21 11.71 29.75 2.10
N GLU A 22 12.34 30.87 2.44
CA GLU A 22 13.66 30.86 3.08
C GLU A 22 13.57 30.34 4.52
N LYS A 23 12.53 30.71 5.25
CA LYS A 23 12.32 30.20 6.62
C LYS A 23 11.95 28.72 6.62
N LEU A 24 11.09 28.30 5.69
CA LEU A 24 10.76 26.89 5.53
C LEU A 24 11.99 26.05 5.19
N GLN A 25 12.86 26.54 4.30
CA GLN A 25 14.10 25.82 3.96
C GLN A 25 15.00 25.66 5.19
N ARG A 26 15.21 26.74 5.97
CA ARG A 26 16.03 26.66 7.19
C ARG A 26 15.45 25.72 8.25
N ILE A 27 14.13 25.69 8.38
CA ILE A 27 13.44 24.76 9.29
C ILE A 27 13.58 23.33 8.79
N LEU A 28 13.43 23.10 7.49
CA LEU A 28 13.61 21.80 6.86
C LEU A 28 15.04 21.29 7.04
N ASP A 29 16.05 22.11 6.76
CA ASP A 29 17.46 21.76 6.92
C ASP A 29 17.76 21.36 8.38
N PHE A 30 17.30 22.16 9.34
CA PHE A 30 17.44 21.84 10.77
C PHE A 30 16.73 20.54 11.17
N LEU A 31 15.50 20.33 10.68
CA LEU A 31 14.76 19.10 10.97
C LEU A 31 15.48 17.89 10.38
N LEU A 32 16.02 17.98 9.17
CA LEU A 32 16.73 16.89 8.50
C LEU A 32 18.07 16.56 9.15
N GLU A 33 18.81 17.57 9.62
CA GLU A 33 20.15 17.39 10.20
C GLU A 33 20.13 16.97 11.67
N GLU A 34 19.22 17.53 12.47
CA GLU A 34 19.28 17.45 13.94
C GLU A 34 18.18 16.57 14.57
N ILE A 35 17.08 16.32 13.85
CA ILE A 35 15.87 15.68 14.43
C ILE A 35 15.45 14.43 13.64
N TYR A 36 15.56 14.47 12.31
CA TYR A 36 15.20 13.39 11.44
C TYR A 36 16.28 12.31 11.52
N GLU A 37 16.06 11.33 12.40
CA GLU A 37 16.73 10.06 12.28
C GLU A 37 16.14 9.37 11.05
N ASN A 38 16.94 9.31 9.98
CA ASN A 38 16.63 8.46 8.83
C ASN A 38 16.38 7.07 9.44
N PRO A 39 15.14 6.51 9.36
CA PRO A 39 14.91 5.19 9.91
C PRO A 39 16.00 4.30 9.34
N VAL A 40 16.69 3.56 10.21
CA VAL A 40 17.56 2.48 9.74
C VAL A 40 16.68 1.73 8.75
N GLU A 41 17.07 1.69 7.47
CA GLU A 41 16.37 0.91 6.45
C GLU A 41 16.50 -0.56 6.88
N GLU A 42 15.70 -0.97 7.86
CA GLU A 42 15.48 -2.38 8.16
C GLU A 42 14.82 -2.91 6.91
N LYS A 43 15.61 -3.64 6.11
CA LYS A 43 15.11 -4.30 4.92
C LYS A 43 13.84 -5.04 5.33
N PRO A 44 12.69 -4.75 4.69
CA PRO A 44 11.46 -5.40 5.08
C PRO A 44 11.64 -6.91 4.95
N GLU A 45 11.29 -7.64 6.00
CA GLU A 45 11.49 -9.08 6.04
C GLU A 45 10.45 -9.75 5.14
N VAL A 46 10.86 -10.16 3.94
CA VAL A 46 10.00 -10.86 3.00
C VAL A 46 9.66 -12.26 3.56
N PRO A 47 8.36 -12.57 3.79
CA PRO A 47 7.95 -13.89 4.26
C PRO A 47 8.39 -14.98 3.28
N GLU A 48 8.77 -16.15 3.80
CA GLU A 48 9.33 -17.26 3.00
C GLU A 48 8.51 -17.61 1.76
N LYS A 49 7.18 -17.60 1.90
CA LYS A 49 6.21 -17.86 0.82
C LYS A 49 6.42 -16.96 -0.41
N TYR A 50 6.83 -15.71 -0.21
CA TYR A 50 6.94 -14.68 -1.25
C TYR A 50 8.36 -14.47 -1.76
N ARG A 51 9.39 -15.11 -1.18
CA ARG A 51 10.80 -14.81 -1.51
C ARG A 51 11.14 -15.07 -2.98
N GLU A 52 10.81 -16.25 -3.48
CA GLU A 52 11.09 -16.58 -4.89
C GLU A 52 10.24 -15.76 -5.86
N LEU A 53 8.99 -15.45 -5.49
CA LEU A 53 8.11 -14.57 -6.26
C LEU A 53 8.68 -13.16 -6.38
N VAL A 54 9.02 -12.53 -5.24
CA VAL A 54 9.58 -11.17 -5.20
C VAL A 54 10.86 -11.10 -6.02
N LYS A 55 11.71 -12.12 -5.90
CA LYS A 55 12.95 -12.23 -6.66
C LYS A 55 12.71 -12.35 -8.16
N SER A 56 11.77 -13.19 -8.61
CA SER A 56 11.46 -13.34 -10.03
C SER A 56 10.83 -12.08 -10.60
N VAL A 57 9.86 -11.49 -9.89
CA VAL A 57 9.22 -10.22 -10.28
C VAL A 57 10.25 -9.10 -10.38
N ALA A 58 11.16 -8.96 -9.41
CA ALA A 58 12.24 -7.97 -9.46
C ALA A 58 13.13 -8.11 -10.71
N GLN A 59 13.43 -9.34 -11.14
CA GLN A 59 14.20 -9.59 -12.36
C GLN A 59 13.41 -9.25 -13.62
N ASN A 60 12.12 -9.62 -13.65
CA ASN A 60 11.23 -9.38 -14.77
C ASN A 60 11.02 -7.88 -15.01
N ILE A 61 10.75 -7.11 -13.96
CA ILE A 61 10.62 -5.66 -14.06
C ILE A 61 11.94 -4.98 -14.46
N ASP A 62 13.09 -5.53 -14.04
CA ASP A 62 14.39 -5.01 -14.47
C ASP A 62 14.64 -5.22 -15.97
N CYS A 63 14.01 -6.24 -16.54
CA CYS A 63 14.02 -6.55 -17.96
C CYS A 63 12.96 -5.76 -18.75
N GLY A 64 12.19 -4.88 -18.10
CA GLY A 64 11.15 -4.06 -18.75
C GLY A 64 9.82 -4.80 -18.96
N LEU A 65 9.56 -5.85 -18.19
CA LEU A 65 8.29 -6.57 -18.19
C LEU A 65 7.38 -6.03 -17.08
N VAL A 66 6.11 -5.83 -17.40
CA VAL A 66 5.04 -5.67 -16.41
C VAL A 66 4.65 -7.05 -15.91
N CYS A 67 4.55 -7.20 -14.59
CA CYS A 67 4.16 -8.46 -13.96
C CYS A 67 2.74 -8.33 -13.38
N PHE A 68 1.85 -9.23 -13.77
CA PHE A 68 0.53 -9.41 -13.17
C PHE A 68 0.58 -10.62 -12.25
N ILE A 69 0.19 -10.46 -10.99
CA ILE A 69 0.36 -11.45 -9.94
C ILE A 69 -1.00 -11.83 -9.38
N ASN A 70 -1.31 -13.13 -9.37
CA ASN A 70 -2.45 -13.64 -8.63
C ASN A 70 -2.07 -13.80 -7.14
N PRO A 71 -2.66 -13.03 -6.21
CA PRO A 71 -2.26 -13.05 -4.80
C PRO A 71 -2.61 -14.36 -4.07
N GLU A 72 -3.54 -15.14 -4.60
CA GLU A 72 -3.99 -16.39 -4.00
C GLU A 72 -3.14 -17.58 -4.46
N THR A 73 -2.87 -17.70 -5.77
CA THR A 73 -2.10 -18.80 -6.37
C THR A 73 -0.60 -18.52 -6.47
N LEU A 74 -0.19 -17.24 -6.41
CA LEU A 74 1.15 -16.74 -6.71
C LEU A 74 1.62 -16.97 -8.14
N GLU A 75 0.68 -17.22 -9.06
CA GLU A 75 0.96 -17.23 -10.49
C GLU A 75 1.31 -15.83 -10.98
N VAL A 76 2.23 -15.76 -11.94
CA VAL A 76 2.71 -14.52 -12.55
C VAL A 76 2.53 -14.61 -14.06
N GLU A 77 1.95 -13.57 -14.65
CA GLU A 77 1.98 -13.34 -16.09
C GLU A 77 2.85 -12.12 -16.39
N GLU A 78 3.85 -12.28 -17.25
CA GLU A 78 4.75 -11.20 -17.65
C GLU A 78 4.50 -10.72 -19.06
N ILE A 79 4.35 -9.41 -19.22
CA ILE A 79 4.10 -8.78 -20.52
C ILE A 79 5.07 -7.62 -20.71
N PRO A 80 5.79 -7.51 -21.85
CA PRO A 80 6.66 -6.36 -22.10
C PRO A 80 5.91 -5.03 -22.00
N LYS A 81 6.42 -4.06 -21.21
CA LYS A 81 5.76 -2.74 -21.06
C LYS A 81 5.59 -2.03 -22.40
N THR A 82 6.58 -2.15 -23.29
CA THR A 82 6.52 -1.59 -24.65
C THR A 82 5.38 -2.17 -25.49
N MET A 83 4.98 -3.41 -25.24
CA MET A 83 3.85 -4.06 -25.90
C MET A 83 2.52 -3.51 -25.42
N LEU A 84 2.39 -3.19 -24.12
CA LEU A 84 1.19 -2.61 -23.53
C LEU A 84 1.02 -1.13 -23.92
N ASP A 85 2.12 -0.36 -23.88
CA ASP A 85 2.11 1.08 -24.16
C ASP A 85 1.91 1.40 -25.66
N ASP A 86 2.56 0.62 -26.54
CA ASP A 86 2.48 0.78 -27.99
C ASP A 86 2.43 -0.58 -28.71
N PRO A 87 1.28 -1.27 -28.71
CA PRO A 87 1.12 -2.56 -29.37
C PRO A 87 1.51 -2.53 -30.86
N PHE A 88 1.25 -1.40 -31.54
CA PHE A 88 1.56 -1.24 -32.96
C PHE A 88 3.06 -1.10 -33.19
N GLY A 89 3.74 -0.24 -32.43
CA GLY A 89 5.19 -0.07 -32.49
C GLY A 89 5.92 -1.35 -32.12
N TYR A 90 5.44 -2.07 -31.10
CA TYR A 90 5.97 -3.37 -30.71
C TYR A 90 5.85 -4.39 -31.83
N LYS A 91 4.68 -4.50 -32.47
CA LYS A 91 4.47 -5.35 -33.65
C LYS A 91 5.43 -4.99 -34.78
N MET A 92 5.61 -3.71 -35.10
CA MET A 92 6.55 -3.28 -36.14
C MET A 92 8.00 -3.64 -35.79
N GLN A 93 8.37 -3.61 -34.50
CA GLN A 93 9.73 -3.90 -34.05
C GLN A 93 10.03 -5.41 -34.00
N THR A 94 9.05 -6.22 -33.62
CA THR A 94 9.24 -7.65 -33.30
C THR A 94 8.63 -8.60 -34.33
N ASP A 95 7.81 -8.09 -35.25
CA ASP A 95 6.98 -8.85 -36.21
C ASP A 95 6.01 -9.86 -35.52
N MET A 96 5.73 -9.64 -34.22
CA MET A 96 4.79 -10.44 -33.43
C MET A 96 3.40 -9.81 -33.49
N ASP A 97 2.39 -10.58 -33.92
CA ASP A 97 1.00 -10.13 -33.95
C ASP A 97 0.31 -10.44 -32.61
N ASN A 98 -0.07 -9.40 -31.87
CA ASN A 98 -0.66 -9.54 -30.52
C ASN A 98 -2.19 -9.33 -30.50
N HIS A 99 -2.83 -9.16 -31.65
CA HIS A 99 -4.26 -8.83 -31.69
C HIS A 99 -5.20 -9.98 -31.27
N GLU A 100 -4.67 -11.19 -31.07
CA GLU A 100 -5.45 -12.38 -30.70
C GLU A 100 -5.10 -12.95 -29.31
N GLN A 101 -4.18 -12.32 -28.57
CA GLN A 101 -3.74 -12.86 -27.29
C GLN A 101 -4.67 -12.40 -26.17
N THR A 102 -5.48 -13.32 -25.64
CA THR A 102 -6.16 -13.15 -24.36
C THR A 102 -5.12 -13.26 -23.26
N TYR A 103 -5.12 -12.30 -22.34
CA TYR A 103 -4.19 -12.32 -21.22
C TYR A 103 -4.75 -13.20 -20.10
N ILE A 104 -3.89 -14.03 -19.52
CA ILE A 104 -4.28 -14.99 -18.47
C ILE A 104 -4.86 -14.25 -17.26
N HIS A 105 -4.29 -13.09 -16.91
CA HIS A 105 -4.76 -12.29 -15.79
C HIS A 105 -6.19 -11.75 -15.94
N GLU A 106 -6.74 -11.69 -17.16
CA GLU A 106 -8.14 -11.30 -17.39
C GLU A 106 -9.13 -12.36 -16.89
N GLU A 107 -8.67 -13.60 -16.68
CA GLU A 107 -9.47 -14.68 -16.10
C GLU A 107 -9.39 -14.72 -14.56
N TRP A 108 -8.51 -13.93 -13.94
CA TRP A 108 -8.37 -13.90 -12.49
C TRP A 108 -9.38 -12.96 -11.84
N ASP A 109 -9.98 -13.38 -10.72
CA ASP A 109 -10.90 -12.56 -9.94
C ASP A 109 -10.23 -11.29 -9.37
N THR A 110 -8.92 -11.39 -9.06
CA THR A 110 -8.13 -10.30 -8.51
C THR A 110 -6.66 -10.51 -8.87
N TYR A 111 -5.96 -9.42 -9.17
CA TYR A 111 -4.53 -9.44 -9.45
C TYR A 111 -3.86 -8.14 -9.01
N ILE A 112 -2.55 -8.22 -8.81
CA ILE A 112 -1.68 -7.09 -8.47
C ILE A 112 -0.75 -6.86 -9.65
N THR A 113 -0.61 -5.60 -10.08
CA THR A 113 0.29 -5.22 -11.17
C THR A 113 1.55 -4.57 -10.60
N VAL A 114 2.71 -5.03 -11.06
CA VAL A 114 4.01 -4.42 -10.73
C VAL A 114 4.71 -4.04 -12.02
N GLU A 115 5.00 -2.76 -12.18
CA GLU A 115 5.61 -2.21 -13.40
C GLU A 115 7.14 -2.04 -13.30
N PRO A 116 7.84 -2.01 -14.46
CA PRO A 116 9.21 -1.52 -14.53
C PRO A 116 9.37 -0.14 -13.88
N ARG A 117 10.39 -0.01 -13.02
CA ARG A 117 10.68 1.23 -12.30
C ARG A 117 10.89 2.38 -13.26
N GLU A 118 10.26 3.50 -12.94
CA GLU A 118 10.37 4.70 -13.74
C GLU A 118 11.81 5.24 -13.73
N SER A 119 12.13 6.10 -14.70
CA SER A 119 13.50 6.61 -14.84
C SER A 119 14.00 7.29 -13.55
N HIS A 120 13.12 8.01 -12.84
CA HIS A 120 13.50 8.70 -11.61
C HIS A 120 13.83 7.72 -10.45
N GLU A 121 13.07 6.66 -10.27
CA GLU A 121 13.34 5.62 -9.27
C GLU A 121 14.63 4.86 -9.62
N SER A 122 14.78 4.47 -10.89
CA SER A 122 15.99 3.82 -11.41
C SER A 122 17.23 4.69 -11.20
N PHE A 123 17.10 6.01 -11.35
CA PHE A 123 18.17 6.96 -11.06
C PHE A 123 18.51 6.99 -9.56
N GLY A 124 17.50 7.00 -8.68
CA GLY A 124 17.68 6.94 -7.24
C GLY A 124 18.42 5.68 -6.77
N ILE A 125 18.18 4.53 -7.43
CA ILE A 125 18.94 3.29 -7.16
C ILE A 125 20.43 3.47 -7.54
N MET A 126 20.73 4.13 -8.66
CA MET A 126 22.11 4.42 -9.07
C MET A 126 22.82 5.37 -8.10
N GLU A 127 22.13 6.40 -7.60
CA GLU A 127 22.65 7.32 -6.59
C GLU A 127 22.95 6.58 -5.28
N SER A 128 21.98 5.80 -4.80
CA SER A 128 22.11 5.02 -3.57
C SER A 128 23.31 4.07 -3.61
N PHE A 129 23.52 3.37 -4.74
CA PHE A 129 24.69 2.52 -4.92
C PHE A 129 25.99 3.34 -4.86
N THR A 130 26.02 4.47 -5.58
CA THR A 130 27.19 5.35 -5.65
C THR A 130 27.57 5.88 -4.29
N ASP A 131 26.59 6.22 -3.46
CA ASP A 131 26.83 6.81 -2.14
C ASP A 131 27.39 5.83 -1.12
N GLN A 132 27.06 4.55 -1.24
CA GLN A 132 27.55 3.48 -0.36
C GLN A 132 28.96 2.97 -0.74
N LEU A 133 29.55 3.43 -1.86
CA LEU A 133 30.88 3.02 -2.27
C LEU A 133 31.98 3.62 -1.38
N ASN A 134 32.83 2.73 -0.84
CA ASN A 134 34.04 3.11 -0.11
C ASN A 134 35.17 3.62 -1.03
N ASP A 135 35.21 3.19 -2.29
CA ASP A 135 36.18 3.66 -3.28
C ASP A 135 35.81 5.07 -3.76
N LYS A 136 36.49 6.07 -3.18
CA LYS A 136 36.34 7.49 -3.52
C LYS A 136 36.58 7.78 -5.00
N THR A 137 37.47 7.04 -5.67
CA THR A 137 37.78 7.28 -7.08
C THR A 137 36.62 6.85 -7.96
N LEU A 138 36.08 5.65 -7.72
CA LEU A 138 34.91 5.17 -8.45
C LEU A 138 33.66 6.00 -8.12
N LYS A 139 33.44 6.29 -6.83
CA LYS A 139 32.34 7.15 -6.37
C LYS A 139 32.31 8.49 -7.10
N ASN A 140 33.43 9.21 -7.14
CA ASN A 140 33.53 10.49 -7.86
C ASN A 140 33.25 10.34 -9.37
N LYS A 141 33.70 9.24 -10.01
CA LYS A 141 33.41 9.00 -11.43
C LYS A 141 31.93 8.77 -11.69
N LEU A 142 31.27 7.99 -10.82
CA LEU A 142 29.84 7.70 -10.93
C LEU A 142 28.99 8.93 -10.62
N GLN A 143 29.29 9.69 -9.56
CA GLN A 143 28.62 10.96 -9.26
C GLN A 143 28.72 11.95 -10.44
N ASN A 144 29.92 12.08 -11.03
CA ASN A 144 30.09 12.88 -12.24
C ASN A 144 29.27 12.35 -13.42
N ALA A 145 29.18 11.03 -13.60
CA ALA A 145 28.38 10.45 -14.67
C ALA A 145 26.87 10.73 -14.49
N LEU A 146 26.36 10.63 -13.25
CA LEU A 146 24.96 10.88 -12.91
C LEU A 146 24.57 12.35 -13.06
N ASN A 147 25.48 13.28 -12.76
CA ASN A 147 25.24 14.72 -12.89
C ASN A 147 25.40 15.28 -14.32
N ASN A 148 25.69 14.44 -15.32
CA ASN A 148 25.97 14.86 -16.69
C ASN A 148 24.96 14.30 -17.70
N ARG A 149 25.09 14.71 -18.98
CA ARG A 149 24.25 14.20 -20.07
C ARG A 149 24.38 12.68 -20.20
N LYS A 150 23.25 12.00 -20.41
CA LYS A 150 23.12 10.54 -20.56
C LYS A 150 23.59 9.77 -19.31
N PRO A 151 23.00 10.05 -18.14
CA PRO A 151 23.46 9.51 -16.87
C PRO A 151 23.46 7.98 -16.84
N PHE A 152 22.36 7.34 -17.24
CA PHE A 152 22.22 5.88 -17.27
C PHE A 152 23.30 5.18 -18.11
N ALA A 153 23.51 5.66 -19.34
CA ALA A 153 24.48 5.05 -20.26
C ALA A 153 25.93 5.20 -19.74
N ASN A 154 26.26 6.38 -19.20
CA ASN A 154 27.60 6.64 -18.66
C ASN A 154 27.86 5.85 -17.39
N PHE A 155 26.88 5.81 -16.47
CA PHE A 155 26.93 5.01 -15.25
C PHE A 155 27.17 3.53 -15.60
N LYS A 156 26.32 2.96 -16.46
CA LYS A 156 26.40 1.55 -16.87
C LYS A 156 27.77 1.21 -17.45
N ARG A 157 28.29 2.03 -18.36
CA ARG A 157 29.62 1.85 -18.96
C ARG A 157 30.74 1.85 -17.91
N ILE A 158 30.69 2.74 -16.93
CA ILE A 158 31.71 2.83 -15.87
C ILE A 158 31.64 1.59 -14.97
N VAL A 159 30.45 1.19 -14.54
CA VAL A 159 30.26 0.02 -13.67
C VAL A 159 30.65 -1.27 -14.38
N GLU A 160 30.22 -1.47 -15.63
CA GLU A 160 30.52 -2.69 -16.41
C GLU A 160 32.01 -2.89 -16.67
N SER A 161 32.77 -1.80 -16.80
CA SER A 161 34.22 -1.84 -16.98
C SER A 161 35.01 -1.89 -15.66
N SER A 162 34.32 -1.93 -14.52
CA SER A 162 34.93 -1.94 -13.19
C SER A 162 34.82 -3.31 -12.51
N SER A 163 35.59 -3.52 -11.45
CA SER A 163 35.46 -4.68 -10.56
C SER A 163 34.14 -4.69 -9.76
N TYR A 164 33.40 -3.59 -9.75
CA TYR A 164 32.14 -3.43 -9.01
C TYR A 164 30.91 -3.88 -9.81
N ARG A 165 31.11 -4.42 -11.02
CA ARG A 165 30.02 -4.91 -11.86
C ARG A 165 29.09 -5.86 -11.10
N GLN A 166 29.64 -6.89 -10.47
CA GLN A 166 28.84 -7.89 -9.74
C GLN A 166 28.13 -7.26 -8.53
N ALA A 167 28.86 -6.47 -7.74
CA ALA A 167 28.31 -5.77 -6.59
C ALA A 167 27.15 -4.83 -6.98
N TRP A 168 27.21 -4.18 -8.15
CA TRP A 168 26.11 -3.39 -8.67
C TRP A 168 24.88 -4.23 -9.00
N PHE A 169 25.04 -5.37 -9.69
CA PHE A 169 23.89 -6.23 -10.02
C PHE A 169 23.24 -6.79 -8.76
N GLU A 170 24.02 -7.23 -7.78
CA GLU A 170 23.52 -7.71 -6.48
C GLU A 170 22.80 -6.59 -5.70
N PHE A 171 23.39 -5.40 -5.66
CA PHE A 171 22.78 -4.24 -5.01
C PHE A 171 21.46 -3.86 -5.66
N LYS A 172 21.45 -3.75 -6.99
CA LYS A 172 20.28 -3.38 -7.78
C LYS A 172 19.16 -4.39 -7.59
N GLN A 173 19.48 -5.69 -7.71
CA GLN A 173 18.52 -6.77 -7.48
C GLN A 173 17.93 -6.69 -6.07
N ALA A 174 18.76 -6.55 -5.04
CA ALA A 174 18.28 -6.46 -3.66
C ALA A 174 17.40 -5.22 -3.42
N LYS A 175 17.72 -4.07 -4.04
CA LYS A 175 16.88 -2.87 -3.94
C LYS A 175 15.55 -3.03 -4.68
N LEU A 176 15.54 -3.67 -5.84
CA LEU A 176 14.31 -3.98 -6.58
C LEU A 176 13.42 -4.96 -5.80
N GLU A 177 14.00 -6.01 -5.20
CA GLU A 177 13.26 -6.95 -4.36
C GLU A 177 12.56 -6.25 -3.18
N VAL A 178 13.25 -5.32 -2.52
CA VAL A 178 12.65 -4.50 -1.44
C VAL A 178 11.47 -3.69 -1.97
N MET A 179 11.64 -2.95 -3.06
CA MET A 179 10.57 -2.11 -3.64
C MET A 179 9.38 -2.95 -4.10
N VAL A 180 9.63 -4.11 -4.73
CA VAL A 180 8.58 -5.04 -5.15
C VAL A 180 7.81 -5.56 -3.96
N TRP A 181 8.50 -5.93 -2.88
CA TRP A 181 7.83 -6.41 -1.68
C TRP A 181 7.01 -5.31 -0.99
N GLU A 182 7.53 -4.09 -0.89
CA GLU A 182 6.80 -2.95 -0.33
C GLU A 182 5.49 -2.72 -1.09
N GLU A 183 5.55 -2.69 -2.42
CA GLU A 183 4.38 -2.55 -3.30
C GLU A 183 3.41 -3.74 -3.16
N LEU A 184 3.92 -4.97 -3.22
CA LEU A 184 3.10 -6.17 -3.08
C LEU A 184 2.41 -6.26 -1.72
N SER A 185 3.13 -5.97 -0.64
CA SER A 185 2.61 -6.03 0.72
C SER A 185 1.51 -5.00 0.96
N TYR A 186 1.69 -3.77 0.47
CA TYR A 186 0.69 -2.71 0.53
C TYR A 186 -0.59 -3.11 -0.22
N GLU A 187 -0.45 -3.67 -1.43
CA GLU A 187 -1.61 -4.12 -2.20
C GLU A 187 -2.34 -5.30 -1.56
N LEU A 188 -1.59 -6.26 -0.99
CA LEU A 188 -2.18 -7.37 -0.23
C LEU A 188 -3.00 -6.86 0.97
N GLU A 189 -2.44 -5.92 1.74
CA GLU A 189 -3.15 -5.30 2.87
C GLU A 189 -4.42 -4.57 2.42
N ASN A 190 -4.36 -3.82 1.31
CA ASN A 190 -5.54 -3.16 0.75
C ASN A 190 -6.63 -4.15 0.33
N LEU A 191 -6.26 -5.25 -0.31
CA LEU A 191 -7.21 -6.30 -0.70
C LEU A 191 -7.88 -6.94 0.53
N GLU A 192 -7.12 -7.21 1.60
CA GLU A 192 -7.67 -7.73 2.84
C GLU A 192 -8.61 -6.72 3.53
N ASN A 193 -8.22 -5.46 3.58
CA ASN A 193 -9.03 -4.39 4.16
C ASN A 193 -10.35 -4.21 3.41
N ASN A 194 -10.31 -4.18 2.07
CA ASN A 194 -11.50 -4.09 1.23
C ASN A 194 -12.40 -5.31 1.45
N ARG A 195 -11.83 -6.52 1.51
CA ARG A 195 -12.58 -7.76 1.76
C ARG A 195 -13.24 -7.74 3.14
N ASN A 196 -12.59 -7.18 4.15
CA ASN A 196 -13.15 -7.02 5.49
C ASN A 196 -14.28 -5.99 5.51
N GLN A 197 -14.11 -4.84 4.82
CA GLN A 197 -15.17 -3.85 4.67
C GLN A 197 -16.41 -4.46 4.01
N TYR A 198 -16.25 -5.20 2.90
CA TYR A 198 -17.37 -5.90 2.26
C TYR A 198 -18.02 -6.94 3.17
N ARG A 199 -17.26 -7.65 4.00
CA ARG A 199 -17.82 -8.57 5.00
C ARG A 199 -18.65 -7.84 6.05
N GLU A 200 -18.21 -6.68 6.52
CA GLU A 200 -18.98 -5.83 7.44
C GLU A 200 -20.21 -5.20 6.80
N GLU A 201 -20.19 -4.96 5.49
CA GLU A 201 -21.37 -4.59 4.72
C GLU A 201 -22.32 -5.79 4.62
N ILE A 202 -21.88 -6.96 4.16
CA ILE A 202 -22.77 -8.13 4.02
C ILE A 202 -23.36 -8.60 5.36
N ASN A 203 -22.55 -8.60 6.43
CA ASN A 203 -22.98 -8.99 7.77
C ASN A 203 -23.63 -7.83 8.56
N GLY A 204 -23.88 -6.69 7.91
CA GLY A 204 -24.51 -5.54 8.55
C GLY A 204 -25.98 -5.81 8.93
N PHE A 205 -26.50 -4.99 9.84
CA PHE A 205 -27.92 -5.00 10.19
C PHE A 205 -28.66 -4.03 9.26
N TYR A 206 -29.75 -4.45 8.63
CA TYR A 206 -30.46 -3.64 7.63
C TYR A 206 -31.95 -3.60 7.94
N ASN A 207 -32.58 -2.44 7.70
CA ASN A 207 -34.03 -2.30 7.67
C ASN A 207 -34.60 -2.99 6.41
N ASP A 208 -35.92 -3.21 6.40
CA ASP A 208 -36.64 -3.76 5.24
C ASP A 208 -36.54 -2.90 3.97
N ASP A 209 -36.21 -1.61 4.12
CA ASP A 209 -35.97 -0.67 3.01
C ASP A 209 -34.51 -0.70 2.50
N GLY A 210 -33.65 -1.56 3.07
CA GLY A 210 -32.25 -1.70 2.72
C GLY A 210 -31.31 -0.70 3.39
N THR A 211 -31.79 0.16 4.30
CA THR A 211 -30.92 1.08 5.04
C THR A 211 -30.18 0.37 6.17
N LYS A 212 -28.85 0.59 6.29
CA LYS A 212 -28.03 0.00 7.36
C LYS A 212 -28.42 0.61 8.71
N ILE A 213 -28.72 -0.26 9.67
CA ILE A 213 -29.03 0.08 11.06
C ILE A 213 -27.71 0.01 11.85
N ASP A 214 -27.39 1.10 12.54
CA ASP A 214 -26.38 1.08 13.60
C ASP A 214 -27.04 0.56 14.89
N PRO A 215 -26.68 -0.63 15.40
CA PRO A 215 -27.27 -1.21 16.60
C PRO A 215 -27.19 -0.29 17.84
N ASP A 216 -26.12 0.49 17.95
CA ASP A 216 -25.88 1.37 19.11
C ASP A 216 -26.75 2.64 19.05
N SER A 217 -27.26 2.97 17.86
CA SER A 217 -28.18 4.08 17.65
C SER A 217 -29.63 3.75 18.02
N VAL A 218 -29.98 2.47 18.17
CA VAL A 218 -31.35 2.02 18.46
C VAL A 218 -31.68 2.28 19.93
N PRO A 219 -32.64 3.17 20.25
CA PRO A 219 -32.96 3.49 21.64
C PRO A 219 -33.35 2.26 22.43
N VAL A 220 -32.97 2.21 23.71
CA VAL A 220 -33.42 1.16 24.64
C VAL A 220 -34.67 1.65 25.37
N PRO A 221 -35.88 1.14 25.06
CA PRO A 221 -37.09 1.55 25.75
C PRO A 221 -37.01 1.17 27.23
N GLY A 222 -37.65 1.97 28.10
CA GLY A 222 -37.64 1.71 29.54
C GLY A 222 -38.14 0.31 29.93
N LEU A 223 -39.06 -0.27 29.13
CA LEU A 223 -39.54 -1.64 29.29
C LEU A 223 -38.43 -2.68 29.09
N CYS A 224 -37.50 -2.46 28.15
CA CYS A 224 -36.37 -3.36 27.90
C CYS A 224 -35.33 -3.32 29.03
N ILE A 225 -35.10 -2.15 29.64
CA ILE A 225 -34.13 -1.99 30.75
C ILE A 225 -34.48 -2.91 31.92
N ILE A 226 -35.78 -3.07 32.20
CA ILE A 226 -36.29 -3.92 33.29
C ILE A 226 -36.65 -5.35 32.85
N CYS A 227 -36.28 -5.73 31.61
CA CYS A 227 -36.57 -7.04 31.04
C CYS A 227 -35.44 -8.03 31.35
N ARG A 228 -35.78 -9.23 31.82
CA ARG A 228 -34.84 -10.31 32.11
C ARG A 228 -34.07 -10.72 30.86
N LYS A 229 -34.75 -10.88 29.73
CA LYS A 229 -34.14 -11.31 28.46
C LYS A 229 -33.09 -10.35 27.94
N HIS A 230 -33.27 -9.04 28.18
CA HIS A 230 -32.28 -8.03 27.78
C HIS A 230 -31.00 -8.07 28.63
N GLN A 231 -31.05 -8.69 29.81
CA GLN A 231 -29.91 -8.83 30.71
C GLN A 231 -29.14 -10.14 30.49
N ILE A 232 -29.62 -11.00 29.59
CA ILE A 232 -28.95 -12.25 29.23
C ILE A 232 -28.00 -11.92 28.08
N ASP A 233 -26.74 -12.30 28.22
CA ASP A 233 -25.73 -12.19 27.15
C ASP A 233 -25.91 -13.34 26.14
N ASP A 234 -27.08 -13.39 25.53
CA ASP A 234 -27.42 -14.30 24.45
C ASP A 234 -27.56 -13.50 23.16
N TRP A 235 -26.67 -13.78 22.20
CA TRP A 235 -26.58 -13.02 20.96
C TRP A 235 -27.86 -13.10 20.12
N ASP A 236 -28.51 -14.27 20.04
CA ASP A 236 -29.70 -14.47 19.22
C ASP A 236 -30.90 -13.70 19.79
N GLU A 237 -31.10 -13.76 21.11
CA GLU A 237 -32.16 -13.01 21.80
C GLU A 237 -31.89 -11.49 21.76
N ASN A 238 -30.63 -11.07 21.89
CA ASN A 238 -30.26 -9.66 21.78
C ASN A 238 -30.52 -9.10 20.37
N LEU A 239 -30.34 -9.93 19.33
CA LEU A 239 -30.66 -9.59 17.95
C LEU A 239 -32.16 -9.35 17.75
N LEU A 240 -33.00 -10.29 18.23
CA LEU A 240 -34.46 -10.16 18.15
C LEU A 240 -34.97 -8.96 18.95
N CYS A 241 -34.37 -8.69 20.12
CA CYS A 241 -34.67 -7.50 20.91
C CYS A 241 -34.28 -6.20 20.18
N LEU A 242 -33.15 -6.17 19.47
CA LEU A 242 -32.74 -5.03 18.65
C LEU A 242 -33.72 -4.79 17.50
N MET A 243 -34.09 -5.84 16.76
CA MET A 243 -35.06 -5.75 15.65
C MET A 243 -36.39 -5.17 16.11
N ASN A 244 -36.94 -5.72 17.20
CA ASN A 244 -38.24 -5.28 17.71
C ASN A 244 -38.21 -3.82 18.22
N ARG A 245 -37.09 -3.37 18.82
CA ARG A 245 -36.91 -1.96 19.21
C ARG A 245 -36.82 -1.04 18.00
N ASN A 246 -36.09 -1.47 16.98
CA ASN A 246 -35.86 -0.68 15.78
C ASN A 246 -37.12 -0.53 14.91
N ASP A 247 -37.95 -1.58 14.81
CA ASP A 247 -39.24 -1.54 14.10
C ASP A 247 -40.19 -0.52 14.72
N GLN A 248 -40.23 -0.47 16.05
CA GLN A 248 -41.10 0.42 16.82
C GLN A 248 -40.43 1.76 17.18
N ARG A 249 -39.28 2.11 16.59
CA ARG A 249 -38.47 3.29 17.01
C ARG A 249 -39.19 4.64 16.88
N ASN A 250 -40.17 4.72 15.98
CA ASN A 250 -40.95 5.92 15.73
C ASN A 250 -42.37 5.85 16.33
N ASP A 251 -42.70 4.75 17.02
CA ASP A 251 -44.02 4.57 17.62
C ASP A 251 -44.13 5.33 18.95
N PRO A 252 -45.32 5.84 19.29
CA PRO A 252 -45.53 6.59 20.53
C PRO A 252 -45.37 5.72 21.79
N ASP A 253 -45.66 4.42 21.68
CA ASP A 253 -45.59 3.46 22.78
C ASP A 253 -44.91 2.16 22.33
N PHE A 254 -43.81 1.80 22.97
CA PHE A 254 -43.13 0.52 22.73
C PHE A 254 -43.86 -0.66 23.39
N LYS A 255 -44.09 -1.73 22.63
CA LYS A 255 -44.75 -2.96 23.10
C LYS A 255 -43.90 -4.18 22.78
N CYS A 256 -43.63 -5.01 23.77
CA CYS A 256 -42.91 -6.28 23.60
C CYS A 256 -43.73 -7.44 24.17
N GLY A 257 -44.17 -8.35 23.30
CA GLY A 257 -44.93 -9.54 23.69
C GLY A 257 -44.07 -10.60 24.40
N ALA A 258 -42.75 -10.52 24.26
CA ALA A 258 -41.78 -11.40 24.90
C ALA A 258 -41.20 -10.82 26.21
N PHE A 259 -41.78 -9.72 26.72
CA PHE A 259 -41.29 -9.08 27.94
C PHE A 259 -41.42 -9.98 29.17
N GLU A 260 -40.32 -10.14 29.89
CA GLU A 260 -40.28 -10.83 31.17
C GLU A 260 -39.68 -9.90 32.23
N LYS A 261 -40.46 -9.54 33.23
CA LYS A 261 -39.98 -8.65 34.30
C LYS A 261 -38.87 -9.33 35.11
N ILE A 262 -37.80 -8.59 35.39
CA ILE A 262 -36.81 -9.00 36.41
C ILE A 262 -37.54 -9.08 37.75
N CYS A 263 -37.49 -10.24 38.40
CA CYS A 263 -38.09 -10.44 39.73
C CYS A 263 -37.26 -9.76 40.81
#